data_AF-A0A7V7WIP9-F1
#
_entry.id   AF-A0A7V7WIP9-F1
#
_cell.length_a   1.000
_cell.length_b   1.000
_cell.length_c   1.000
_cell.angle_alpha   90.00
_cell.angle_beta   90.00
_cell.angle_gamma   90.00
#
_symmetry.space_group_name_H-M   'P 1'
#
loop_
_entity.id
_entity.type
_entity.pdbx_description
1 polymer ?
#
loop_
_entity_poly.entity_id
_entity_poly.type
_entity_poly.pdbx_seq_one_letter_code
_entity_poly.pdbx_strand_id
1 'polypeptide(L)'
;APRDFPAALREILPRGAEIFQEHDFDPVGYSCNACEGEAYLTLHFSPEAEGSCLSLESRGFDAVQNALLEAGETLLSPGTIYRSGPHFNPCDDFATALEGEILTKAAR
;
A
#
# COMPACT_ATOMS: atom_id res chain seq x y z
N ALA A 1 -1.08 -10.30 -11.48
CA ALA A 1 -1.49 -10.04 -10.09
C ALA A 1 -2.08 -11.30 -9.49
N PRO A 2 -1.90 -11.58 -8.19
CA PRO A 2 -2.86 -12.44 -7.52
C PRO A 2 -4.23 -11.80 -7.73
N ARG A 3 -5.14 -12.47 -8.46
CA ARG A 3 -6.50 -11.95 -8.69
C ARG A 3 -7.27 -11.74 -7.37
N ASP A 4 -6.75 -12.29 -6.29
CA ASP A 4 -7.38 -12.29 -4.97
C ASP A 4 -6.86 -11.17 -4.06
N PHE A 5 -6.00 -10.26 -4.53
CA PHE A 5 -5.49 -9.15 -3.71
C PHE A 5 -6.62 -8.31 -3.04
N PRO A 6 -7.71 -7.93 -3.74
CA PRO A 6 -8.82 -7.20 -3.12
C PRO A 6 -9.55 -8.00 -2.02
N ALA A 7 -9.61 -9.33 -2.17
CA ALA A 7 -10.23 -10.20 -1.18
C ALA A 7 -9.32 -10.34 0.06
N ALA A 8 -8.03 -10.59 -0.16
CA ALA A 8 -7.03 -10.67 0.91
C ALA A 8 -6.95 -9.36 1.72
N LEU A 9 -7.03 -8.20 1.07
CA LEU A 9 -7.05 -6.91 1.77
C LEU A 9 -8.27 -6.80 2.72
N ARG A 10 -9.45 -7.22 2.28
CA ARG A 10 -10.66 -7.18 3.12
C ARG A 10 -10.58 -8.10 4.33
N GLU A 11 -9.82 -9.19 4.25
CA GLU A 11 -9.62 -10.11 5.37
C GLU A 11 -8.72 -9.52 6.46
N ILE A 12 -7.78 -8.66 6.09
CA ILE A 12 -6.83 -8.04 7.04
C ILE A 12 -7.32 -6.69 7.58
N LEU A 13 -8.24 -6.02 6.89
CA LEU A 13 -8.82 -4.76 7.38
C LEU A 13 -9.63 -4.99 8.68
N PRO A 14 -9.55 -4.06 9.66
CA PRO A 14 -10.44 -4.03 10.81
C PRO A 14 -11.91 -4.10 10.41
N ARG A 15 -12.74 -4.77 11.21
CA ARG A 15 -14.17 -4.92 10.93
C ARG A 15 -14.94 -3.59 10.83
N GLY A 16 -14.45 -2.53 11.49
CA GLY A 16 -15.04 -1.19 11.43
C GLY A 16 -14.48 -0.31 10.31
N ALA A 17 -13.49 -0.80 9.56
CA ALA A 17 -12.95 -0.07 8.43
C ALA A 17 -13.88 -0.15 7.22
N GLU A 18 -14.05 0.98 6.55
CA GLU A 18 -14.84 1.12 5.33
C GLU A 18 -13.90 1.40 4.14
N ILE A 19 -14.00 0.58 3.09
CA ILE A 19 -13.41 0.91 1.79
C ILE A 19 -14.40 1.83 1.07
N PHE A 20 -14.10 3.12 1.01
CA PHE A 20 -14.99 4.11 0.39
C PHE A 20 -14.65 4.38 -1.09
N GLN A 21 -13.45 3.99 -1.52
CA GLN A 21 -13.02 4.07 -2.92
C GLN A 21 -12.17 2.85 -3.27
N GLU A 22 -12.53 2.17 -4.35
CA GLU A 22 -11.84 0.98 -4.84
C GLU A 22 -11.84 0.99 -6.36
N HIS A 23 -10.73 0.55 -6.95
CA HIS A 23 -10.63 0.34 -8.39
C HIS A 23 -9.80 -0.90 -8.70
N ASP A 24 -10.40 -1.81 -9.47
CA ASP A 24 -9.73 -2.97 -10.07
C ASP A 24 -9.47 -2.64 -11.55
N PHE A 25 -8.19 -2.55 -11.93
CA PHE A 25 -7.77 -2.10 -13.25
C PHE A 25 -7.66 -3.29 -14.23
N ASP A 26 -8.14 -3.11 -15.46
CA ASP A 26 -7.98 -4.05 -16.57
C ASP A 26 -6.76 -3.65 -17.43
N PRO A 27 -5.80 -4.55 -17.72
CA PRO A 27 -5.80 -5.99 -17.48
C PRO A 27 -5.37 -6.43 -16.08
N VAL A 28 -4.64 -5.58 -15.35
CA VAL A 28 -4.21 -5.82 -13.97
C VAL A 28 -3.99 -4.48 -13.24
N GLY A 29 -4.10 -4.50 -11.92
CA GLY A 29 -3.78 -3.36 -11.05
C GLY A 29 -4.88 -3.15 -10.03
N TYR A 30 -4.54 -2.54 -8.90
CA TYR A 30 -5.53 -2.30 -7.85
C TYR A 30 -5.22 -1.01 -7.10
N SER A 31 -6.25 -0.23 -6.79
CA SER A 31 -6.14 0.87 -5.83
C SER A 31 -7.32 0.88 -4.87
N CYS A 32 -7.06 1.27 -3.62
CA CYS A 32 -8.12 1.50 -2.68
C CYS A 32 -7.79 2.58 -1.67
N ASN A 33 -8.84 3.22 -1.17
CA ASN A 33 -8.82 4.04 0.02
C ASN A 33 -9.79 3.48 1.04
N ALA A 34 -9.34 3.36 2.29
CA ALA A 34 -10.14 2.91 3.42
C ALA A 34 -9.98 3.86 4.61
N CYS A 35 -11.00 3.91 5.47
CA CYS A 35 -10.93 4.66 6.72
C CYS A 35 -11.67 3.96 7.88
N GLU A 36 -11.25 4.26 9.10
CA GLU A 36 -11.94 3.86 10.34
C GLU A 36 -11.80 5.03 11.34
N GLY A 37 -12.87 5.83 11.49
CA GLY A 37 -12.79 7.06 12.28
C GLY A 37 -11.78 8.06 11.69
N GLU A 38 -10.72 8.38 12.44
CA GLU A 38 -9.61 9.23 11.98
C GLU A 38 -8.47 8.44 11.30
N ALA A 39 -8.51 7.11 11.35
CA ALA A 39 -7.54 6.27 10.66
C ALA A 39 -7.83 6.23 9.17
N TYR A 40 -6.79 6.23 8.33
CA TYR A 40 -6.92 6.12 6.88
C TYR A 40 -5.82 5.24 6.30
N LEU A 41 -6.11 4.63 5.16
CA LEU A 41 -5.20 3.82 4.37
C LEU A 41 -5.45 4.12 2.89
N THR A 42 -4.38 4.35 2.15
CA THR A 42 -4.37 4.38 0.69
C THR A 42 -3.34 3.39 0.17
N LEU A 43 -3.74 2.58 -0.80
CA LEU A 43 -2.92 1.51 -1.35
C LEU A 43 -3.04 1.50 -2.86
N HIS A 44 -1.90 1.40 -3.53
CA HIS A 44 -1.82 1.22 -4.98
C HIS A 44 -0.89 0.06 -5.29
N PHE A 45 -1.37 -0.89 -6.09
CA PHE A 45 -0.66 -2.09 -6.48
C PHE A 45 -0.59 -2.23 -8.00
N SER A 46 0.64 -2.28 -8.50
CA SER A 46 1.01 -2.52 -9.89
C SER A 46 1.70 -3.89 -9.95
N PRO A 47 1.03 -4.96 -10.42
CA PRO A 47 1.49 -6.34 -10.28
C PRO A 47 2.28 -6.88 -11.47
N GLU A 48 2.67 -6.03 -12.41
CA GLU A 48 3.39 -6.40 -13.63
C GLU A 48 4.70 -7.13 -13.30
N ALA A 49 5.02 -8.20 -14.03
CA ALA A 49 6.20 -9.02 -13.74
C ALA A 49 7.51 -8.21 -13.72
N GLU A 50 7.60 -7.23 -14.64
CA GLU A 50 8.65 -6.23 -14.67
C GLU A 50 8.08 -4.91 -14.12
N GLY A 51 8.78 -4.32 -13.15
CA GLY A 51 8.36 -3.06 -12.54
C GLY A 51 7.21 -3.15 -11.52
N SER A 52 6.91 -4.34 -10.97
CA SER A 52 5.86 -4.47 -9.95
C SER A 52 6.08 -3.54 -8.76
N CYS A 53 5.04 -2.86 -8.27
CA CYS A 53 5.13 -1.87 -7.20
C CYS A 53 3.93 -1.96 -6.26
N LEU A 54 4.12 -1.68 -4.97
CA LEU A 54 3.06 -1.61 -3.96
C LEU A 54 3.28 -0.39 -3.07
N SER A 55 2.59 0.73 -3.30
CA SER A 55 2.65 1.85 -2.37
C SER A 55 1.55 1.74 -1.32
N LEU A 56 1.88 2.06 -0.07
CA LEU A 56 0.96 1.99 1.05
C LEU A 56 1.20 3.15 2.01
N GLU A 57 0.25 4.07 2.06
CA GLU A 57 0.26 5.16 3.03
C GLU A 57 -0.89 4.99 4.00
N SER A 58 -0.62 5.13 5.30
CA SER A 58 -1.65 4.92 6.30
C SER A 58 -1.34 5.60 7.62
N ARG A 59 -2.40 5.95 8.34
CA ARG A 59 -2.35 6.37 9.74
C ARG A 59 -3.36 5.55 10.54
N GLY A 60 -2.93 4.95 11.65
CA GLY A 60 -3.81 4.19 12.55
C GLY A 60 -4.15 2.76 12.07
N PHE A 61 -3.53 2.30 10.99
CA PHE A 61 -3.68 0.93 10.44
C PHE A 61 -2.39 0.09 10.60
N ASP A 62 -1.61 0.30 11.67
CA ASP A 62 -0.27 -0.28 11.86
C ASP A 62 -0.22 -1.82 11.68
N ALA A 63 -1.24 -2.54 12.15
CA ALA A 63 -1.32 -4.00 11.99
C ALA A 63 -1.53 -4.41 10.51
N VAL A 64 -2.40 -3.69 9.80
CA VAL A 64 -2.64 -3.89 8.36
C VAL A 64 -1.39 -3.56 7.57
N GLN A 65 -0.71 -2.48 7.95
CA GLN A 65 0.54 -2.05 7.34
C GLN A 65 1.62 -3.12 7.47
N ASN A 66 1.86 -3.66 8.67
CA ASN A 66 2.81 -4.75 8.86
C ASN A 66 2.45 -6.00 8.04
N ALA A 67 1.18 -6.39 8.00
CA ALA A 67 0.74 -7.54 7.21
C ALA A 67 0.95 -7.33 5.70
N LEU A 68 0.66 -6.13 5.18
CA LEU A 68 0.87 -5.77 3.78
C LEU A 68 2.36 -5.67 3.42
N LEU A 69 3.20 -5.23 4.35
CA LEU A 69 4.65 -5.22 4.18
C LEU A 69 5.20 -6.65 4.03
N GLU A 70 4.83 -7.56 4.92
CA GLU A 70 5.24 -8.97 4.86
C GLU A 70 4.75 -9.65 3.58
N ALA A 71 3.51 -9.37 3.18
CA ALA A 71 2.95 -9.84 1.90
C ALA A 71 3.71 -9.24 0.70
N GLY A 72 4.00 -7.95 0.74
CA GLY A 72 4.75 -7.22 -0.30
C GLY A 72 6.18 -7.75 -0.48
N GLU A 73 6.87 -8.07 0.62
CA GLU A 73 8.20 -8.73 0.60
C GLU A 73 8.16 -10.02 -0.21
N THR A 74 7.12 -10.83 -0.03
CA THR A 74 6.95 -12.10 -0.74
C THR A 74 6.56 -11.86 -2.20
N LEU A 75 5.58 -10.98 -2.44
CA LEU A 75 4.99 -10.74 -3.77
C LEU A 75 5.94 -10.02 -4.74
N LEU A 76 6.80 -9.15 -4.22
CA LEU A 76 7.69 -8.32 -5.04
C LEU A 76 9.10 -8.90 -5.17
N SER A 77 9.39 -10.04 -4.51
CA SER A 77 10.71 -10.67 -4.53
C SER A 77 11.08 -11.27 -5.91
N PRO A 78 12.34 -11.09 -6.38
CA PRO A 78 13.36 -10.23 -5.79
C PRO A 78 13.02 -8.75 -5.99
N GLY A 79 13.12 -7.94 -4.94
CA GLY A 79 12.77 -6.52 -4.95
C GLY A 79 13.39 -5.74 -3.78
N THR A 80 13.31 -4.41 -3.85
CA THR A 80 13.76 -3.50 -2.79
C THR A 80 12.53 -2.93 -2.08
N ILE A 81 12.64 -2.72 -0.78
CA ILE A 81 11.61 -2.07 0.03
C ILE A 81 12.19 -0.77 0.59
N TYR A 82 11.46 0.31 0.38
CA TYR A 82 11.75 1.61 0.95
C TYR A 82 10.76 1.87 2.07
N ARG A 83 11.26 2.37 3.21
CA ARG A 83 10.43 2.72 4.37
C ARG A 83 10.65 4.18 4.72
N SER A 84 9.55 4.84 5.00
CA SER A 84 9.47 6.26 5.30
C SER A 84 8.84 6.36 6.69
N GLY A 85 9.68 6.62 7.70
CA GLY A 85 9.24 6.74 9.10
C GLY A 85 8.71 8.14 9.43
N PRO A 86 8.37 8.43 10.70
CA PRO A 86 7.78 9.71 11.15
C PRO A 86 8.66 10.97 10.94
N HIS A 87 9.82 10.82 10.30
CA HIS A 87 10.74 11.89 9.90
C HIS A 87 11.12 11.84 8.42
N PHE A 88 10.46 11.02 7.61
CA PHE A 88 10.60 11.15 6.17
C PHE A 88 9.71 12.30 5.72
N ASN A 89 10.34 13.43 5.45
CA ASN A 89 9.74 14.54 4.76
C ASN A 89 10.03 14.28 3.27
N PRO A 90 9.10 13.75 2.45
CA PRO A 90 9.26 13.70 0.99
C PRO A 90 9.34 15.11 0.38
N CYS A 91 9.29 16.11 1.25
CA CYS A 91 8.77 17.42 1.02
C CYS A 91 9.76 18.54 1.42
N ASP A 92 10.88 18.22 2.05
CA ASP A 92 12.07 19.05 1.84
C ASP A 92 12.70 18.75 0.46
N ASP A 93 12.06 17.84 -0.30
CA ASP A 93 12.01 17.72 -1.77
C ASP A 93 10.54 17.77 -2.31
N PHE A 94 9.64 18.63 -1.74
CA PHE A 94 8.24 19.05 -2.15
C PHE A 94 7.09 19.08 -1.09
N ALA A 95 7.20 19.92 -0.06
CA ALA A 95 6.21 20.46 0.90
C ALA A 95 5.17 19.56 1.65
N THR A 96 5.39 19.44 2.98
CA THR A 96 4.44 19.28 4.09
C THR A 96 3.70 17.93 4.29
N ALA A 97 4.25 17.12 5.21
CA ALA A 97 3.57 16.23 6.17
C ALA A 97 2.39 15.35 5.67
N LEU A 98 2.72 14.14 5.20
CA LEU A 98 1.85 12.97 5.32
C LEU A 98 2.64 11.80 5.92
N GLU A 99 2.04 11.12 6.90
CA GLU A 99 2.54 9.87 7.46
C GLU A 99 2.25 8.76 6.44
N GLY A 100 3.23 8.38 5.62
CA GLY A 100 3.06 7.36 4.59
C GLY A 100 4.33 6.59 4.29
N GLU A 101 4.21 5.28 4.08
CA GLU A 101 5.30 4.44 3.59
C GLU A 101 5.18 4.26 2.07
N ILE A 102 6.31 4.11 1.36
CA ILE A 102 6.29 3.88 -0.09
C ILE A 102 7.16 2.67 -0.37
N LEU A 103 6.56 1.53 -0.76
CA LEU A 103 7.34 0.37 -1.20
C LEU A 103 7.44 0.39 -2.74
N THR A 104 8.65 0.60 -3.24
CA THR A 104 8.94 0.61 -4.67
C THR A 104 9.95 -0.47 -5.00
N LYS A 105 9.61 -1.40 -5.90
CA LYS A 105 10.62 -2.20 -6.59
C LYS A 105 11.20 -1.33 -7.70
N ALA A 106 12.49 -1.01 -7.58
CA ALA A 106 13.21 -0.49 -8.74
C ALA A 106 13.27 -1.58 -9.82
N ALA A 107 12.62 -1.36 -10.96
CA ALA A 107 12.94 -2.10 -12.17
C ALA A 107 14.43 -1.88 -12.48
N ARG A 108 15.17 -2.97 -12.72
CA ARG A 108 16.52 -2.87 -13.28
C ARG A 108 16.44 -2.44 -14.74
#